data_AF-A0A8X7NWT0-F1
#
_entry.id   AF-A0A8X7NWT0-F1
#
_cell.length_a   1.000
_cell.length_b   1.000
_cell.length_c   1.000
_cell.angle_alpha   90.00
_cell.angle_beta   90.00
_cell.angle_gamma   90.00
#
_symmetry.space_group_name_H-M   'P 1'
#
loop_
_entity.id
_entity.type
_entity.pdbx_description
1 polymer ?
#
loop_
_entity_poly.entity_id
_entity_poly.type
_entity_poly.pdbx_seq_one_letter_code
_entity_poly.pdbx_strand_id
1 'polypeptide(L)'
;MTHPMAVTNCNIDMESLISDQNRSIATLAITTLLKTGNESSVERLMKQITNFMSDIADEFKIVVVEAIRSLCVKFPLKYRSLMTFLSNILREEGGFEYKRAIVDSIVTIIRDIPDAKESGLLHLCEFIEDCEFTYLSTQILHFLGIEGPNTSDPSKYIRYIYNRVHLENATVRAAAVSTLAKFGFMVESLKPRITILLKRCIYDSDDEVRDRATLFLSLLGGDGTVDNDKDSKEFLFGSLEVPLVNMETSLKNYDPSEEAFDINSVPREVKSQPLAEKKAQGKKPTGLGAPPAAPASGFDGYERLLSSIPEFAAFGKLFKSSSPVELTEAETEYAVNVVKHIFDDHVVFQYNCTNTIPEQLLERVNVIVDASEAEEFSELTSKALNSLPYDSPGQAFVAFEKPAGVPAVGKFSNTLTFVVKEVDPSTGEAEDDGVEDEYQLEDLEVVAADYMVKVSVSNFRNAWESMNEEDEHVDEYGLGQRESLGEAIKAVIDLLGMQPCEGTETVPSNARSHTCLLSGVYIGNVKVIVRAQFGMDSSKEIAMKLAVRAEDASVAEAIHDIVANG
;
A
#
# COMPACT_ATOMS: atom_id res chain seq x y z
N MET A 1 -13.63 21.81 5.16
CA MET A 1 -14.52 22.64 6.00
C MET A 1 -14.81 23.95 5.27
N THR A 2 -16.02 24.49 5.38
CA THR A 2 -16.46 25.68 4.62
C THR A 2 -16.09 27.03 5.25
N HIS A 3 -15.88 27.12 6.57
CA HIS A 3 -15.62 28.39 7.27
C HIS A 3 -14.50 28.30 8.33
N PRO A 4 -13.23 28.04 7.94
CA PRO A 4 -12.13 27.83 8.91
C PRO A 4 -11.86 29.04 9.82
N MET A 5 -12.10 30.27 9.36
CA MET A 5 -11.90 31.48 10.19
C MET A 5 -12.88 31.61 11.36
N ALA A 6 -14.05 30.95 11.30
CA ALA A 6 -15.01 30.98 12.39
C ALA A 6 -14.58 30.10 13.59
N VAL A 7 -13.69 29.13 13.34
CA VAL A 7 -13.25 28.13 14.33
C VAL A 7 -11.87 28.48 14.92
N THR A 8 -11.15 29.46 14.36
CA THR A 8 -9.79 29.85 14.79
C THR A 8 -9.67 30.20 16.28
N ASN A 9 -10.74 30.69 16.93
CA ASN A 9 -10.73 30.94 18.38
C ASN A 9 -10.58 29.65 19.21
N CYS A 10 -11.07 28.50 18.71
CA CYS A 10 -10.93 27.19 19.37
C CYS A 10 -9.52 26.61 19.22
N ASN A 11 -8.64 27.21 18.41
CA ASN A 11 -7.27 26.72 18.22
C ASN A 11 -6.46 26.75 19.52
N ILE A 12 -6.71 27.71 20.42
CA ILE A 12 -6.01 27.79 21.71
C ILE A 12 -6.35 26.58 22.59
N ASP A 13 -7.62 26.18 22.62
CA ASP A 13 -8.08 25.02 23.38
C ASP A 13 -7.55 23.72 22.73
N MET A 14 -7.59 23.63 21.40
CA MET A 14 -7.06 22.48 20.66
C MET A 14 -5.53 22.34 20.77
N GLU A 15 -4.76 23.42 20.94
CA GLU A 15 -3.31 23.35 21.17
C GLU A 15 -2.96 22.62 22.47
N SER A 16 -3.85 22.64 23.48
CA SER A 16 -3.66 21.85 24.70
C SER A 16 -3.79 20.33 24.47
N LEU A 17 -4.54 19.93 23.43
CA LEU A 17 -4.78 18.53 23.06
C LEU A 17 -3.64 17.92 22.24
N ILE A 18 -2.66 18.69 21.78
CA ILE A 18 -1.45 18.15 21.13
C ILE A 18 -0.66 17.29 22.14
N SER A 19 -0.66 17.67 23.42
CA SER A 19 0.01 16.93 24.51
C SER A 19 -0.91 15.93 25.20
N ASP A 20 -2.02 15.53 24.57
CA ASP A 20 -2.91 14.49 25.10
C ASP A 20 -2.19 13.12 25.07
N GLN A 21 -2.47 12.26 26.06
CA GLN A 21 -1.91 10.90 26.10
C GLN A 21 -2.47 10.04 24.97
N ASN A 22 -3.72 10.28 24.56
CA ASN A 22 -4.32 9.57 23.44
C ASN A 22 -3.77 10.12 22.11
N ARG A 23 -2.90 9.34 21.46
CA ARG A 23 -2.24 9.73 20.20
C ARG A 23 -3.23 10.00 19.07
N SER A 24 -4.39 9.34 19.02
CA SER A 24 -5.43 9.64 18.03
C SER A 24 -6.07 11.02 18.25
N ILE A 25 -6.31 11.41 19.51
CA ILE A 25 -6.80 12.77 19.86
C ILE A 25 -5.76 13.81 19.48
N ALA A 26 -4.49 13.59 19.83
CA ALA A 26 -3.39 14.49 19.49
C ALA A 26 -3.19 14.63 17.97
N THR A 27 -3.23 13.53 17.20
CA THR A 27 -3.19 13.56 15.73
C THR A 27 -4.37 14.32 15.13
N LEU A 28 -5.59 14.13 15.65
CA LEU A 28 -6.78 14.87 15.21
C LEU A 28 -6.69 16.36 15.57
N ALA A 29 -6.17 16.70 16.74
CA ALA A 29 -5.93 18.07 17.17
C ALA A 29 -4.90 18.75 16.26
N ILE A 30 -3.75 18.12 16.01
CA ILE A 30 -2.71 18.59 15.07
C ILE A 30 -3.30 18.77 13.67
N THR A 31 -3.95 17.75 13.13
CA THR A 31 -4.53 17.79 11.77
C THR A 31 -5.58 18.89 11.63
N THR A 32 -6.36 19.12 12.69
CA THR A 32 -7.35 20.21 12.74
C THR A 32 -6.67 21.57 12.83
N LEU A 33 -5.68 21.74 13.70
CA LEU A 33 -4.89 22.96 13.87
C LEU A 33 -4.11 23.35 12.62
N LEU A 34 -3.58 22.38 11.86
CA LEU A 34 -2.97 22.65 10.56
C LEU A 34 -4.01 23.15 9.55
N LYS A 35 -5.25 22.65 9.60
CA LYS A 35 -6.34 23.09 8.69
C LYS A 35 -6.94 24.46 9.10
N THR A 36 -7.17 24.70 10.39
CA THR A 36 -7.75 25.94 10.97
C THR A 36 -6.70 27.01 11.34
N GLY A 37 -5.42 26.67 11.25
CA GLY A 37 -4.30 27.53 11.62
C GLY A 37 -4.23 28.81 10.80
N ASN A 38 -3.67 29.84 11.44
CA ASN A 38 -3.34 31.14 10.84
C ASN A 38 -1.82 31.30 10.67
N GLU A 39 -1.39 32.24 9.84
CA GLU A 39 0.02 32.42 9.47
C GLU A 39 0.96 32.65 10.68
N SER A 40 0.47 33.29 11.75
CA SER A 40 1.25 33.54 12.97
C SER A 40 1.37 32.33 13.90
N SER A 41 0.47 31.35 13.80
CA SER A 41 0.54 30.09 14.59
C SER A 41 1.51 29.05 14.02
N VAL A 42 1.86 29.12 12.72
CA VAL A 42 2.62 28.08 12.01
C VAL A 42 3.92 27.70 12.71
N GLU A 43 4.74 28.67 13.11
CA GLU A 43 6.04 28.44 13.76
C GLU A 43 5.91 27.82 15.17
N ARG A 44 4.79 28.05 15.87
CA ARG A 44 4.50 27.43 17.17
C ARG A 44 4.06 25.99 16.99
N LEU A 45 3.13 25.75 16.05
CA LEU A 45 2.61 24.43 15.74
C LEU A 45 3.75 23.49 15.28
N MET A 46 4.62 23.92 14.37
CA MET A 46 5.73 23.08 13.90
C MET A 46 6.61 22.56 15.06
N LYS A 47 6.95 23.42 16.03
CA LYS A 47 7.76 23.02 17.20
C LYS A 47 7.07 22.01 18.11
N GLN A 48 5.75 22.11 18.24
CA GLN A 48 4.97 21.16 19.04
C GLN A 48 4.83 19.81 18.32
N ILE A 49 4.68 19.84 16.99
CA ILE A 49 4.51 18.64 16.17
C ILE A 49 5.82 17.84 16.07
N THR A 50 7.01 18.47 16.03
CA THR A 50 8.29 17.73 15.97
C THR A 50 8.41 16.68 17.08
N ASN A 51 8.12 17.04 18.33
CA ASN A 51 8.17 16.13 19.47
C ASN A 51 7.07 15.06 19.46
N PHE A 52 6.04 15.23 18.63
CA PHE A 52 4.93 14.29 18.50
C PHE A 52 5.18 13.26 17.40
N MET A 53 5.89 13.64 16.33
CA MET A 53 6.17 12.77 15.18
C MET A 53 7.01 11.55 15.55
N SER A 54 7.91 11.65 16.52
CA SER A 54 8.71 10.51 17.02
C SER A 54 7.89 9.40 17.69
N ASP A 55 6.69 9.74 18.16
CA ASP A 55 5.91 8.91 19.09
C ASP A 55 4.69 8.23 18.45
N ILE A 56 4.56 8.30 17.12
CA ILE A 56 3.39 7.82 16.37
C ILE A 56 3.79 6.90 15.22
N ALA A 57 2.88 6.01 14.82
CA ALA A 57 3.05 5.15 13.66
C ALA A 57 3.01 5.94 12.33
N ASP A 58 3.67 5.41 11.31
CA ASP A 58 3.89 6.06 10.01
C ASP A 58 2.59 6.44 9.29
N GLU A 59 1.52 5.64 9.43
CA GLU A 59 0.17 5.97 8.94
C GLU A 59 -0.29 7.36 9.40
N PHE A 60 -0.07 7.69 10.69
CA PHE A 60 -0.44 8.99 11.26
C PHE A 60 0.54 10.08 10.84
N LYS A 61 1.84 9.76 10.70
CA LYS A 61 2.85 10.70 10.19
C LYS A 61 2.51 11.17 8.77
N ILE A 62 2.04 10.27 7.89
CA ILE A 62 1.59 10.58 6.53
C ILE A 62 0.47 11.62 6.55
N VAL A 63 -0.56 11.45 7.38
CA VAL A 63 -1.67 12.41 7.52
C VAL A 63 -1.20 13.80 7.96
N VAL A 64 -0.20 13.87 8.85
CA VAL A 64 0.41 15.13 9.28
C VAL A 64 1.20 15.79 8.14
N VAL A 65 1.97 15.01 7.36
CA VAL A 65 2.71 15.48 6.18
C VAL A 65 1.77 16.06 5.12
N GLU A 66 0.67 15.39 4.80
CA GLU A 66 -0.33 15.91 3.86
C GLU A 66 -0.97 17.23 4.34
N ALA A 67 -1.22 17.35 5.65
CA ALA A 67 -1.73 18.56 6.25
C ALA A 67 -0.70 19.70 6.22
N ILE A 68 0.60 19.41 6.37
CA ILE A 68 1.70 20.37 6.21
C ILE A 68 1.84 20.82 4.75
N ARG A 69 1.79 19.90 3.77
CA ARG A 69 1.73 20.24 2.33
C ARG A 69 0.58 21.21 2.03
N SER A 70 -0.61 20.90 2.54
CA SER A 70 -1.79 21.76 2.41
C SER A 70 -1.61 23.13 3.06
N LEU A 71 -0.87 23.21 4.18
CA LEU A 71 -0.57 24.44 4.89
C LEU A 71 0.47 25.31 4.14
N CYS A 72 1.48 24.71 3.50
CA CYS A 72 2.43 25.41 2.63
C CYS A 72 1.72 26.15 1.49
N VAL A 73 0.84 25.46 0.76
CA VAL A 73 0.07 26.04 -0.35
C VAL A 73 -0.86 27.17 0.15
N LYS A 74 -1.41 27.02 1.36
CA LYS A 74 -2.27 28.04 2.01
C LYS A 74 -1.51 29.29 2.49
N PHE A 75 -0.27 29.14 2.97
CA PHE A 75 0.56 30.26 3.45
C PHE A 75 1.97 30.23 2.82
N PRO A 76 2.12 30.58 1.53
CA PRO A 76 3.40 30.45 0.82
C PRO A 76 4.56 31.19 1.48
N LEU A 77 4.33 32.35 2.12
CA LEU A 77 5.37 33.12 2.81
C LEU A 77 6.04 32.37 3.99
N LYS A 78 5.42 31.28 4.48
CA LYS A 78 5.96 30.40 5.52
C LYS A 78 6.66 29.15 4.99
N TYR A 79 6.87 29.04 3.67
CA TYR A 79 7.50 27.86 3.04
C TYR A 79 8.81 27.45 3.71
N ARG A 80 9.65 28.40 4.15
CA ARG A 80 10.97 28.11 4.76
C ARG A 80 10.84 27.25 6.01
N SER A 81 10.01 27.66 6.96
CA SER A 81 9.82 26.94 8.23
C SER A 81 9.22 25.55 8.01
N LEU A 82 8.29 25.43 7.06
CA LEU A 82 7.60 24.17 6.75
C LEU A 82 8.50 23.22 5.94
N MET A 83 9.29 23.74 5.01
CA MET A 83 10.27 22.98 4.22
C MET A 83 11.41 22.45 5.12
N THR A 84 11.93 23.27 6.04
CA THR A 84 12.91 22.80 7.03
C THR A 84 12.32 21.72 7.94
N PHE A 85 11.04 21.84 8.35
CA PHE A 85 10.37 20.78 9.10
C PHE A 85 10.30 19.48 8.29
N LEU A 86 9.83 19.52 7.04
CA LEU A 86 9.76 18.35 6.15
C LEU A 86 11.15 17.71 5.92
N SER A 87 12.18 18.53 5.73
CA SER A 87 13.56 18.05 5.57
C SER A 87 14.12 17.35 6.82
N ASN A 88 13.79 17.85 8.02
CA ASN A 88 14.23 17.21 9.26
C ASN A 88 13.61 15.81 9.40
N ILE A 89 12.29 15.69 9.26
CA ILE A 89 11.60 14.38 9.37
C ILE A 89 11.92 13.43 8.20
N LEU A 90 12.35 13.96 7.05
CA LEU A 90 12.86 13.16 5.93
C LEU A 90 14.16 12.43 6.31
N ARG A 91 14.99 13.02 7.17
CA ARG A 91 16.29 12.47 7.63
C ARG A 91 16.21 11.55 8.85
N GLU A 92 15.07 11.52 9.55
CA GLU A 92 14.83 10.59 10.67
C GLU A 92 14.60 9.15 10.15
N GLU A 93 14.43 8.15 11.00
CA GLU A 93 14.03 6.80 10.55
C GLU A 93 12.52 6.77 10.18
N GLY A 94 12.14 5.88 9.26
CA GLY A 94 10.73 5.67 8.86
C GLY A 94 10.57 4.95 7.54
N GLY A 95 9.45 4.25 7.37
CA GLY A 95 9.19 3.36 6.25
C GLY A 95 8.91 4.08 4.92
N PHE A 96 8.95 3.29 3.84
CA PHE A 96 8.90 3.76 2.45
C PHE A 96 7.74 4.72 2.16
N GLU A 97 6.49 4.34 2.43
CA GLU A 97 5.32 5.17 2.12
C GLU A 97 5.30 6.51 2.88
N TYR A 98 5.85 6.55 4.10
CA TYR A 98 6.02 7.78 4.85
C TYR A 98 7.09 8.68 4.23
N LYS A 99 8.24 8.13 3.84
CA LYS A 99 9.31 8.87 3.14
C LYS A 99 8.83 9.39 1.79
N ARG A 100 8.13 8.56 1.02
CA ARG A 100 7.46 8.92 -0.24
C ARG A 100 6.52 10.10 -0.06
N ALA A 101 5.62 10.07 0.93
CA ALA A 101 4.69 11.16 1.20
C ALA A 101 5.40 12.50 1.52
N ILE A 102 6.57 12.46 2.19
CA ILE A 102 7.39 13.65 2.44
C ILE A 102 8.03 14.14 1.13
N VAL A 103 8.62 13.26 0.33
CA VAL A 103 9.26 13.61 -0.95
C VAL A 103 8.23 14.22 -1.91
N ASP A 104 7.07 13.60 -2.08
CA ASP A 104 5.96 14.12 -2.90
C ASP A 104 5.47 15.50 -2.40
N SER A 105 5.48 15.71 -1.08
CA SER A 105 5.14 17.01 -0.49
C SER A 105 6.18 18.07 -0.81
N ILE A 106 7.48 17.76 -0.70
CA ILE A 106 8.57 18.67 -1.09
C ILE A 106 8.52 18.99 -2.58
N VAL A 107 8.32 17.99 -3.44
CA VAL A 107 8.17 18.14 -4.90
C VAL A 107 6.99 19.06 -5.24
N THR A 108 5.85 18.87 -4.57
CA THR A 108 4.67 19.75 -4.74
C THR A 108 5.00 21.19 -4.36
N ILE A 109 5.66 21.41 -3.22
CA ILE A 109 6.03 22.75 -2.74
C ILE A 109 7.03 23.44 -3.70
N ILE A 110 7.98 22.70 -4.27
CA ILE A 110 8.94 23.23 -5.25
C ILE A 110 8.26 23.68 -6.55
N ARG A 111 7.22 22.96 -6.98
CA ARG A 111 6.42 23.31 -8.17
C ARG A 111 5.53 24.53 -7.94
N ASP A 112 4.86 24.59 -6.79
CA ASP A 112 3.88 25.63 -6.48
C ASP A 112 4.51 26.94 -5.96
N ILE A 113 5.71 26.87 -5.35
CA ILE A 113 6.39 28.01 -4.72
C ILE A 113 7.80 28.17 -5.32
N PRO A 114 8.02 29.04 -6.33
CA PRO A 114 9.32 29.22 -6.97
C PRO A 114 10.47 29.55 -6.00
N ASP A 115 10.20 30.37 -4.98
CA ASP A 115 11.16 30.75 -3.92
C ASP A 115 11.62 29.57 -3.05
N ALA A 116 10.90 28.45 -3.08
CA ALA A 116 11.24 27.22 -2.35
C ALA A 116 12.17 26.30 -3.14
N LYS A 117 12.34 26.51 -4.45
CA LYS A 117 13.02 25.59 -5.38
C LYS A 117 14.43 25.22 -4.93
N GLU A 118 15.31 26.21 -4.75
CA GLU A 118 16.72 25.92 -4.41
C GLU A 118 16.88 25.25 -3.04
N SER A 119 16.11 25.69 -2.03
CA SER A 119 16.12 25.03 -0.71
C SER A 119 15.58 23.60 -0.75
N GLY A 120 14.50 23.35 -1.48
CA GLY A 120 13.89 22.04 -1.57
C GLY A 120 14.77 21.05 -2.34
N LEU A 121 15.35 21.47 -3.47
CA LEU A 121 16.29 20.63 -4.23
C LEU A 121 17.55 20.30 -3.43
N LEU A 122 18.06 21.22 -2.61
CA LEU A 122 19.18 20.93 -1.71
C LEU A 122 18.81 19.88 -0.64
N HIS A 123 17.64 19.99 -0.01
CA HIS A 123 17.20 18.97 0.95
C HIS A 123 16.98 17.59 0.33
N LEU A 124 16.46 17.53 -0.91
CA LEU A 124 16.37 16.27 -1.65
C LEU A 124 17.77 15.72 -2.02
N CYS A 125 18.72 16.59 -2.40
CA CYS A 125 20.11 16.21 -2.64
C CYS A 125 20.81 15.67 -1.39
N GLU A 126 20.52 16.25 -0.22
CA GLU A 126 21.04 15.79 1.07
C GLU A 126 20.42 14.43 1.47
N PHE A 127 19.13 14.22 1.23
CA PHE A 127 18.47 12.94 1.55
C PHE A 127 19.01 11.78 0.72
N ILE A 128 19.22 11.97 -0.60
CA ILE A 128 19.82 10.92 -1.44
C ILE A 128 21.31 10.67 -1.15
N GLU A 129 21.95 11.37 -0.19
CA GLU A 129 23.31 10.99 0.21
C GLU A 129 23.35 9.68 1.00
N ASP A 130 22.31 9.41 1.79
CA ASP A 130 22.19 8.27 2.73
C ASP A 130 20.80 7.56 2.60
N CYS A 131 20.17 7.61 1.42
CA CYS A 131 18.83 7.03 1.18
C CYS A 131 18.91 5.55 0.77
N GLU A 132 18.35 4.66 1.61
CA GLU A 132 18.27 3.22 1.36
C GLU A 132 17.24 2.83 0.27
N PHE A 133 16.23 3.66 0.01
CA PHE A 133 15.16 3.36 -0.92
C PHE A 133 15.54 3.68 -2.38
N THR A 134 15.89 2.64 -3.15
CA THR A 134 16.22 2.72 -4.60
C THR A 134 15.18 3.53 -5.38
N TYR A 135 13.88 3.25 -5.20
CA TYR A 135 12.81 3.95 -5.89
C TYR A 135 12.79 5.47 -5.58
N LEU A 136 12.93 5.89 -4.32
CA LEU A 136 12.96 7.31 -3.97
C LEU A 136 14.22 8.00 -4.50
N SER A 137 15.38 7.33 -4.43
CA SER A 137 16.64 7.84 -4.99
C SER A 137 16.54 8.06 -6.50
N THR A 138 15.96 7.13 -7.27
CA THR A 138 15.76 7.30 -8.72
C THR A 138 14.74 8.39 -9.05
N GLN A 139 13.62 8.48 -8.34
CA GLN A 139 12.62 9.55 -8.50
C GLN A 139 13.22 10.94 -8.23
N ILE A 140 13.97 11.09 -7.14
CA ILE A 140 14.62 12.36 -6.78
C ILE A 140 15.69 12.72 -7.82
N LEU A 141 16.50 11.77 -8.26
CA LEU A 141 17.47 12.00 -9.34
C LEU A 141 16.79 12.46 -10.63
N HIS A 142 15.68 11.83 -11.02
CA HIS A 142 14.89 12.24 -12.18
C HIS A 142 14.37 13.68 -12.03
N PHE A 143 13.82 14.02 -10.86
CA PHE A 143 13.30 15.35 -10.55
C PHE A 143 14.40 16.43 -10.50
N LEU A 144 15.56 16.12 -9.91
CA LEU A 144 16.77 16.97 -9.95
C LEU A 144 17.21 17.23 -11.39
N GLY A 145 17.07 16.25 -12.29
CA GLY A 145 17.36 16.41 -13.71
C GLY A 145 16.39 17.33 -14.47
N ILE A 146 15.18 17.53 -13.96
CA ILE A 146 14.19 18.46 -14.52
C ILE A 146 14.36 19.87 -13.94
N GLU A 147 14.44 19.99 -12.62
CA GLU A 147 14.39 21.28 -11.94
C GLU A 147 15.78 21.90 -11.68
N GLY A 148 16.79 21.07 -11.43
CA GLY A 148 18.16 21.51 -11.11
C GLY A 148 18.83 22.37 -12.19
N PRO A 149 18.71 22.04 -13.51
CA PRO A 149 19.20 22.89 -14.59
C PRO A 149 18.58 24.30 -14.63
N ASN A 150 17.39 24.49 -14.04
CA ASN A 150 16.64 25.75 -14.05
C ASN A 150 16.91 26.64 -12.81
N THR A 151 17.90 26.28 -11.99
CA THR A 151 18.30 27.03 -10.78
C THR A 151 19.32 28.13 -11.10
N SER A 152 19.60 29.04 -10.15
CA SER A 152 20.57 30.12 -10.35
C SER A 152 22.02 29.64 -10.45
N ASP A 153 22.33 28.48 -9.88
CA ASP A 153 23.64 27.83 -9.95
C ASP A 153 23.51 26.30 -10.04
N PRO A 154 23.25 25.78 -11.26
CA PRO A 154 23.11 24.34 -11.49
C PRO A 154 24.38 23.54 -11.17
N SER A 155 25.54 24.19 -11.05
CA SER A 155 26.82 23.51 -10.83
C SER A 155 26.92 22.83 -9.46
N LYS A 156 26.17 23.33 -8.46
CA LYS A 156 26.13 22.80 -7.09
C LYS A 156 25.62 21.35 -7.01
N TYR A 157 24.62 21.01 -7.83
CA TYR A 157 23.93 19.72 -7.77
C TYR A 157 24.78 18.57 -8.33
N ILE A 158 25.74 18.86 -9.21
CA ILE A 158 26.55 17.86 -9.93
C ILE A 158 27.32 16.94 -8.98
N ARG A 159 27.80 17.43 -7.83
CA ARG A 159 28.49 16.60 -6.83
C ARG A 159 27.56 15.53 -6.25
N TYR A 160 26.38 15.93 -5.80
CA TYR A 160 25.39 15.01 -5.21
C TYR A 160 24.99 13.93 -6.20
N ILE A 161 24.74 14.31 -7.46
CA ILE A 161 24.37 13.38 -8.52
C ILE A 161 25.54 12.44 -8.87
N TYR A 162 26.75 12.96 -9.07
CA TYR A 162 27.91 12.15 -9.48
C TYR A 162 28.38 11.19 -8.37
N ASN A 163 28.20 11.52 -7.09
CA ASN A 163 28.50 10.60 -5.99
C ASN A 163 27.64 9.32 -6.10
N ARG A 164 26.37 9.43 -6.53
CA ARG A 164 25.48 8.29 -6.74
C ARG A 164 25.97 7.34 -7.83
N VAL A 165 26.74 7.83 -8.80
CA VAL A 165 27.36 7.01 -9.86
C VAL A 165 28.49 6.10 -9.33
N HIS A 166 28.93 6.27 -8.09
CA HIS A 166 30.03 5.48 -7.53
C HIS A 166 29.69 4.69 -6.26
N LEU A 167 28.63 5.07 -5.54
CA LEU A 167 28.32 4.54 -4.21
C LEU A 167 27.06 3.68 -4.15
N GLU A 168 26.32 3.56 -5.25
CA GLU A 168 24.97 2.99 -5.29
C GLU A 168 24.84 1.78 -6.23
N ASN A 169 23.70 1.11 -6.16
CA ASN A 169 23.31 0.03 -7.08
C ASN A 169 23.11 0.52 -8.53
N ALA A 170 23.10 -0.43 -9.48
CA ALA A 170 22.98 -0.18 -10.91
C ALA A 170 21.82 0.77 -11.28
N THR A 171 20.62 0.52 -10.76
CA THR A 171 19.40 1.30 -11.03
C THR A 171 19.57 2.78 -10.66
N VAL A 172 20.16 3.06 -9.50
CA VAL A 172 20.46 4.43 -9.06
C VAL A 172 21.62 5.04 -9.87
N ARG A 173 22.67 4.28 -10.21
CA ARG A 173 23.75 4.74 -11.10
C ARG A 173 23.21 5.13 -12.48
N ALA A 174 22.34 4.32 -13.06
CA ALA A 174 21.71 4.53 -14.36
C ALA A 174 20.82 5.77 -14.37
N ALA A 175 20.06 6.01 -13.29
CA ALA A 175 19.30 7.24 -13.11
C ALA A 175 20.22 8.47 -12.97
N ALA A 176 21.31 8.36 -12.20
CA ALA A 176 22.27 9.45 -12.02
C ALA A 176 23.00 9.81 -13.32
N VAL A 177 23.34 8.83 -14.17
CA VAL A 177 23.88 9.04 -15.52
C VAL A 177 22.90 9.81 -16.40
N SER A 178 21.62 9.42 -16.43
CA SER A 178 20.57 10.17 -17.14
C SER A 178 20.44 11.61 -16.62
N THR A 179 20.48 11.80 -15.30
CA THR A 179 20.41 13.12 -14.67
C THR A 179 21.61 14.00 -15.03
N LEU A 180 22.84 13.49 -14.96
CA LEU A 180 24.04 14.22 -15.40
C LEU A 180 23.92 14.65 -16.87
N ALA A 181 23.44 13.75 -17.74
CA ALA A 181 23.20 14.06 -19.14
C ALA A 181 22.22 15.24 -19.30
N LYS A 182 21.07 15.26 -18.58
CA LYS A 182 20.13 16.40 -18.62
C LYS A 182 20.82 17.75 -18.34
N PHE A 183 21.67 17.82 -17.30
CA PHE A 183 22.46 19.02 -17.02
C PHE A 183 23.43 19.37 -18.17
N GLY A 184 24.05 18.39 -18.82
CA GLY A 184 24.93 18.59 -19.98
C GLY A 184 24.21 19.12 -21.22
N PHE A 185 22.94 18.76 -21.44
CA PHE A 185 22.12 19.24 -22.57
C PHE A 185 21.42 20.58 -22.32
N MET A 186 21.10 20.89 -21.05
CA MET A 186 20.38 22.11 -20.67
C MET A 186 21.32 23.25 -20.28
N VAL A 187 22.52 22.95 -19.76
CA VAL A 187 23.47 23.96 -19.25
C VAL A 187 24.80 23.86 -20.01
N GLU A 188 24.93 24.62 -21.10
CA GLU A 188 26.08 24.59 -22.02
C GLU A 188 27.43 24.80 -21.30
N SER A 189 27.49 25.61 -20.23
CA SER A 189 28.70 25.83 -19.44
C SER A 189 29.15 24.61 -18.60
N LEU A 190 28.24 23.67 -18.34
CA LEU A 190 28.53 22.40 -17.66
C LEU A 190 28.84 21.27 -18.63
N LYS A 191 28.38 21.36 -19.89
CA LYS A 191 28.56 20.33 -20.93
C LYS A 191 29.97 19.72 -20.97
N PRO A 192 31.09 20.48 -21.00
CA PRO A 192 32.44 19.88 -21.04
C PRO A 192 32.80 19.07 -19.79
N ARG A 193 32.29 19.46 -18.61
CA ARG A 193 32.51 18.73 -17.36
C ARG A 193 31.68 17.44 -17.34
N ILE A 194 30.40 17.53 -17.70
CA ILE A 194 29.49 16.38 -17.78
C ILE A 194 30.02 15.33 -18.74
N THR A 195 30.49 15.71 -19.94
CA THR A 195 31.11 14.77 -20.90
C THR A 195 32.30 14.01 -20.29
N ILE A 196 33.11 14.64 -19.44
CA ILE A 196 34.23 13.96 -18.75
C ILE A 196 33.73 12.95 -17.70
N LEU A 197 32.64 13.27 -16.98
CA LEU A 197 32.04 12.36 -15.99
C LEU A 197 31.42 11.15 -16.70
N LEU A 198 30.61 11.38 -17.74
CA LEU A 198 29.98 10.32 -18.53
C LEU A 198 31.02 9.41 -19.23
N LYS A 199 32.16 9.96 -19.68
CA LYS A 199 33.29 9.16 -20.24
C LYS A 199 33.93 8.18 -19.25
N ARG A 200 33.60 8.24 -17.95
CA ARG A 200 33.98 7.21 -16.96
C ARG A 200 32.94 6.11 -16.83
N CYS A 201 31.67 6.44 -17.06
CA CYS A 201 30.53 5.55 -16.91
C CYS A 201 30.44 4.49 -18.03
N ILE A 202 31.10 4.72 -19.17
CA ILE A 202 31.26 3.70 -20.24
C ILE A 202 32.09 2.47 -19.81
N TYR A 203 32.74 2.54 -18.64
CA TYR A 203 33.49 1.45 -18.01
C TYR A 203 32.83 0.96 -16.72
N ASP A 204 31.55 1.26 -16.50
CA ASP A 204 30.78 0.69 -15.38
C ASP A 204 30.66 -0.84 -15.54
N SER A 205 30.48 -1.56 -14.42
CA SER A 205 30.28 -3.02 -14.45
C SER A 205 28.93 -3.40 -15.06
N ASP A 206 27.94 -2.51 -14.93
CA ASP A 206 26.56 -2.68 -15.38
C ASP A 206 26.39 -2.25 -16.85
N ASP A 207 25.63 -3.00 -17.65
CA ASP A 207 25.40 -2.70 -19.07
C ASP A 207 24.45 -1.52 -19.29
N GLU A 208 23.31 -1.46 -18.61
CA GLU A 208 22.36 -0.34 -18.71
C GLU A 208 23.03 1.01 -18.33
N VAL A 209 23.91 1.02 -17.33
CA VAL A 209 24.73 2.22 -17.02
C VAL A 209 25.69 2.57 -18.17
N ARG A 210 26.39 1.60 -18.77
CA ARG A 210 27.31 1.81 -19.90
C ARG A 210 26.58 2.29 -21.15
N ASP A 211 25.42 1.73 -21.45
CA ASP A 211 24.66 1.99 -22.67
C ASP A 211 24.00 3.36 -22.61
N ARG A 212 23.40 3.74 -21.47
CA ARG A 212 22.98 5.13 -21.21
C ARG A 212 24.15 6.10 -21.35
N ALA A 213 25.30 5.80 -20.75
CA ALA A 213 26.47 6.68 -20.84
C ALA A 213 26.94 6.85 -22.29
N THR A 214 26.97 5.77 -23.06
CA THR A 214 27.37 5.75 -24.48
C THR A 214 26.39 6.54 -25.34
N LEU A 215 25.09 6.33 -25.17
CA LEU A 215 24.01 7.06 -25.84
C LEU A 215 24.12 8.57 -25.57
N PHE A 216 24.23 8.98 -24.30
CA PHE A 216 24.32 10.40 -23.95
C PHE A 216 25.63 11.05 -24.41
N LEU A 217 26.76 10.31 -24.46
CA LEU A 217 28.01 10.83 -25.02
C LEU A 217 27.96 11.04 -26.53
N SER A 218 27.32 10.12 -27.26
CA SER A 218 27.03 10.28 -28.69
C SER A 218 26.20 11.55 -28.92
N LEU A 219 25.07 11.67 -28.23
CA LEU A 219 24.12 12.78 -28.39
C LEU A 219 24.65 14.13 -27.87
N LEU A 220 25.53 14.16 -26.87
CA LEU A 220 26.23 15.40 -26.45
C LEU A 220 27.28 15.86 -27.47
N GLY A 221 27.54 15.09 -28.53
CA GLY A 221 28.50 15.45 -29.59
C GLY A 221 29.94 15.22 -29.17
N GLY A 222 30.23 14.09 -28.52
CA GLY A 222 31.57 13.72 -28.05
C GLY A 222 32.68 13.78 -29.12
N ASP A 223 32.30 13.60 -30.39
CA ASP A 223 33.16 13.69 -31.59
C ASP A 223 32.63 14.71 -32.63
N GLY A 224 32.06 15.83 -32.16
CA GLY A 224 32.00 17.10 -32.92
C GLY A 224 31.19 17.15 -34.22
N THR A 225 30.25 16.22 -34.43
CA THR A 225 29.56 16.04 -35.74
C THR A 225 28.04 15.88 -35.67
N VAL A 226 27.42 16.12 -34.50
CA VAL A 226 25.96 16.21 -34.37
C VAL A 226 25.61 17.63 -33.97
N ASP A 227 24.89 18.34 -34.85
CA ASP A 227 24.24 19.61 -34.47
C ASP A 227 23.36 19.37 -33.24
N ASN A 228 23.27 20.37 -32.34
CA ASN A 228 22.36 20.33 -31.18
C ASN A 228 20.91 20.46 -31.67
N ASP A 229 20.42 19.47 -32.43
CA ASP A 229 19.16 19.57 -33.13
C ASP A 229 17.99 19.59 -32.15
N LYS A 230 16.94 20.31 -32.53
CA LYS A 230 15.75 20.47 -31.73
C LYS A 230 15.11 19.11 -31.45
N ASP A 231 15.13 18.25 -32.46
CA ASP A 231 14.58 16.89 -32.44
C ASP A 231 15.31 16.00 -31.42
N SER A 232 16.63 16.12 -31.25
CA SER A 232 17.39 15.38 -30.23
C SER A 232 17.00 15.78 -28.80
N LYS A 233 16.66 17.05 -28.57
CA LYS A 233 16.16 17.52 -27.26
C LYS A 233 14.70 17.13 -27.05
N GLU A 234 13.88 17.14 -28.10
CA GLU A 234 12.48 16.71 -28.05
C GLU A 234 12.36 15.19 -27.83
N PHE A 235 13.27 14.39 -28.41
CA PHE A 235 13.37 12.94 -28.17
C PHE A 235 13.83 12.60 -26.74
N LEU A 236 14.82 13.31 -26.19
CA LEU A 236 15.36 13.03 -24.85
C LEU A 236 14.55 13.63 -23.69
N PHE A 237 13.85 14.74 -23.92
CA PHE A 237 13.19 15.53 -22.86
C PHE A 237 11.72 15.84 -23.15
N GLY A 238 11.17 15.35 -24.26
CA GLY A 238 9.75 15.43 -24.56
C GLY A 238 8.94 14.77 -23.47
N SER A 239 7.95 15.48 -22.94
CA SER A 239 6.91 14.83 -22.13
C SER A 239 6.09 13.96 -23.06
N LEU A 240 5.92 12.69 -22.71
CA LEU A 240 4.95 11.85 -23.36
C LEU A 240 3.54 12.34 -22.95
N GLU A 241 2.94 13.23 -23.76
CA GLU A 241 1.61 13.82 -23.50
C GLU A 241 0.45 12.84 -23.73
N VAL A 242 0.64 11.61 -23.27
CA VAL A 242 -0.27 10.49 -23.47
C VAL A 242 -0.69 9.97 -22.09
N PRO A 243 -1.97 10.08 -21.72
CA PRO A 243 -2.44 9.51 -20.46
C PRO A 243 -2.21 8.00 -20.44
N LEU A 244 -1.58 7.46 -19.38
CA LEU A 244 -1.21 6.04 -19.29
C LEU A 244 -2.39 5.10 -19.60
N VAL A 245 -3.56 5.37 -19.02
CA VAL A 245 -4.81 4.61 -19.28
C VAL A 245 -5.21 4.62 -20.76
N ASN A 246 -5.00 5.74 -21.46
CA ASN A 246 -5.28 5.83 -22.89
C ASN A 246 -4.21 5.09 -23.71
N MET A 247 -2.94 5.14 -23.29
CA MET A 247 -1.85 4.37 -23.91
C MET A 247 -2.08 2.87 -23.79
N GLU A 248 -2.37 2.38 -22.59
CA GLU A 248 -2.77 0.99 -22.33
C GLU A 248 -3.99 0.60 -23.16
N THR A 249 -5.01 1.46 -23.23
CA THR A 249 -6.23 1.17 -24.01
C THR A 249 -5.91 1.09 -25.50
N SER A 250 -5.07 1.97 -26.03
CA SER A 250 -4.65 1.93 -27.43
C SER A 250 -3.77 0.73 -27.73
N LEU A 251 -2.86 0.34 -26.83
CA LEU A 251 -2.03 -0.86 -26.94
C LEU A 251 -2.88 -2.15 -26.86
N LYS A 252 -3.85 -2.22 -25.96
CA LYS A 252 -4.81 -3.35 -25.85
C LYS A 252 -5.73 -3.49 -27.07
N ASN A 253 -5.94 -2.40 -27.82
CA ASN A 253 -6.69 -2.38 -29.09
C ASN A 253 -5.80 -2.47 -30.33
N TYR A 254 -4.48 -2.48 -30.15
CA TYR A 254 -3.53 -2.55 -31.24
C TYR A 254 -3.37 -4.02 -31.67
N ASP A 255 -3.67 -4.30 -32.93
CA ASP A 255 -3.49 -5.62 -33.52
C ASP A 255 -2.03 -5.73 -34.02
N PRO A 256 -1.18 -6.61 -33.45
CA PRO A 256 0.23 -6.69 -33.82
C PRO A 256 0.40 -7.00 -35.30
N SER A 257 1.14 -6.14 -36.01
CA SER A 257 1.32 -6.23 -37.47
C SER A 257 2.73 -5.78 -37.87
N GLU A 258 3.02 -5.77 -39.17
CA GLU A 258 4.28 -5.25 -39.74
C GLU A 258 4.37 -3.71 -39.67
N GLU A 259 3.26 -3.00 -39.42
CA GLU A 259 3.31 -1.58 -39.06
C GLU A 259 3.72 -1.46 -37.59
N ALA A 260 4.32 -0.35 -37.17
CA ALA A 260 4.67 -0.11 -35.76
C ALA A 260 3.53 0.62 -35.04
N PHE A 261 3.41 0.45 -33.72
CA PHE A 261 2.44 1.19 -32.91
C PHE A 261 2.73 2.70 -32.95
N ASP A 262 1.86 3.46 -33.60
CA ASP A 262 1.97 4.92 -33.62
C ASP A 262 1.45 5.52 -32.31
N ILE A 263 2.38 5.97 -31.47
CA ILE A 263 2.07 6.63 -30.20
C ILE A 263 1.28 7.95 -30.38
N ASN A 264 1.32 8.56 -31.56
CA ASN A 264 0.52 9.76 -31.89
C ASN A 264 -0.96 9.43 -32.15
N SER A 265 -1.30 8.17 -32.39
CA SER A 265 -2.69 7.70 -32.51
C SER A 265 -3.43 7.66 -31.17
N VAL A 266 -2.71 7.71 -30.04
CA VAL A 266 -3.31 7.59 -28.71
C VAL A 266 -4.11 8.86 -28.36
N PRO A 267 -5.40 8.73 -27.95
CA PRO A 267 -6.19 9.88 -27.52
C PRO A 267 -5.54 10.61 -26.34
N ARG A 268 -5.34 11.93 -26.45
CA ARG A 268 -4.83 12.77 -25.34
C ARG A 268 -5.91 13.23 -24.37
N GLU A 269 -7.19 13.08 -24.72
CA GLU A 269 -8.32 13.48 -23.86
C GLU A 269 -8.52 12.49 -22.71
N VAL A 270 -8.33 12.96 -21.48
CA VAL A 270 -8.83 12.27 -20.28
C VAL A 270 -10.28 12.67 -20.07
N LYS A 271 -11.22 11.72 -20.24
CA LYS A 271 -12.62 11.93 -19.87
C LYS A 271 -12.74 12.04 -18.34
N SER A 272 -12.71 13.26 -17.83
CA SER A 272 -13.02 13.53 -16.43
C SER A 272 -14.46 13.13 -16.12
N GLN A 273 -14.63 12.03 -15.38
CA GLN A 273 -15.92 11.73 -14.76
C GLN A 273 -16.10 12.62 -13.53
N PRO A 274 -17.13 13.48 -13.47
CA PRO A 274 -17.50 14.12 -12.23
C PRO A 274 -18.08 13.08 -11.28
N LEU A 275 -17.68 13.13 -10.00
CA LEU A 275 -18.36 12.41 -8.92
C LEU A 275 -19.84 12.83 -8.89
N ALA A 276 -20.74 11.93 -9.30
CA ALA A 276 -22.18 12.13 -9.28
C ALA A 276 -22.92 10.86 -8.84
N GLU A 277 -23.94 11.04 -8.01
CA GLU A 277 -24.58 9.96 -7.25
C GLU A 277 -25.60 9.12 -8.07
N LYS A 278 -25.66 7.82 -7.76
CA LYS A 278 -26.84 6.93 -7.79
C LYS A 278 -27.74 6.89 -9.06
N LYS A 279 -27.74 5.73 -9.74
CA LYS A 279 -28.86 4.74 -9.67
C LYS A 279 -28.64 3.53 -10.58
N ALA A 280 -29.10 2.36 -10.14
CA ALA A 280 -29.14 1.13 -10.94
C ALA A 280 -30.42 1.02 -11.77
N GLN A 281 -30.29 0.52 -13.01
CA GLN A 281 -31.16 -0.45 -13.69
C GLN A 281 -30.55 -0.76 -15.07
N GLY A 282 -30.56 -2.02 -15.51
CA GLY A 282 -29.78 -2.44 -16.70
C GLY A 282 -30.51 -3.39 -17.65
N LYS A 283 -29.81 -3.77 -18.74
CA LYS A 283 -29.95 -5.03 -19.50
C LYS A 283 -28.85 -5.15 -20.58
N LYS A 284 -28.29 -6.35 -20.77
CA LYS A 284 -27.37 -6.72 -21.88
C LYS A 284 -28.16 -6.94 -23.20
N PRO A 285 -27.50 -6.90 -24.38
CA PRO A 285 -26.91 -8.11 -25.01
C PRO A 285 -25.43 -7.92 -25.49
N THR A 286 -24.48 -8.81 -25.17
CA THR A 286 -23.81 -9.77 -26.11
C THR A 286 -23.34 -9.16 -27.44
N GLY A 287 -22.06 -8.89 -27.72
CA GLY A 287 -20.85 -9.75 -27.71
C GLY A 287 -20.16 -9.62 -29.11
N LEU A 288 -18.88 -9.91 -29.37
CA LEU A 288 -17.74 -10.51 -28.65
C LEU A 288 -16.48 -9.63 -28.92
N GLY A 289 -15.23 -9.94 -28.53
CA GLY A 289 -14.60 -11.00 -27.72
C GLY A 289 -13.20 -10.54 -27.31
N ALA A 290 -12.63 -11.04 -26.20
CA ALA A 290 -11.42 -10.49 -25.58
C ALA A 290 -10.44 -11.58 -25.08
N PRO A 291 -9.12 -11.31 -25.05
CA PRO A 291 -8.13 -12.05 -24.25
C PRO A 291 -8.40 -11.93 -22.74
N PRO A 292 -7.74 -12.73 -21.88
CA PRO A 292 -8.25 -13.07 -20.55
C PRO A 292 -8.29 -11.90 -19.55
N ALA A 293 -9.26 -11.95 -18.65
CA ALA A 293 -9.44 -10.98 -17.59
C ALA A 293 -8.51 -11.26 -16.39
N ALA A 294 -8.08 -10.19 -15.72
CA ALA A 294 -7.51 -10.26 -14.37
C ALA A 294 -8.49 -10.95 -13.38
N PRO A 295 -8.01 -11.54 -12.27
CA PRO A 295 -8.85 -12.26 -11.33
C PRO A 295 -10.01 -11.41 -10.81
N ALA A 296 -11.18 -12.02 -10.69
CA ALA A 296 -12.42 -11.33 -10.37
C ALA A 296 -12.43 -10.87 -8.88
N SER A 297 -12.15 -9.59 -8.66
CA SER A 297 -11.93 -8.94 -7.36
C SER A 297 -13.19 -8.71 -6.50
N GLY A 298 -14.01 -9.74 -6.35
CA GLY A 298 -15.20 -9.73 -5.49
C GLY A 298 -15.68 -11.14 -5.15
N PHE A 299 -16.58 -11.26 -4.17
CA PHE A 299 -17.07 -12.55 -3.66
C PHE A 299 -17.64 -13.47 -4.78
N ASP A 300 -18.54 -12.94 -5.63
CA ASP A 300 -19.05 -13.60 -6.84
C ASP A 300 -17.95 -14.08 -7.82
N GLY A 301 -16.77 -13.44 -7.76
CA GLY A 301 -15.60 -13.76 -8.55
C GLY A 301 -14.86 -14.98 -8.00
N TYR A 302 -14.52 -14.94 -6.71
CA TYR A 302 -13.90 -16.06 -6.00
C TYR A 302 -14.79 -17.31 -6.02
N GLU A 303 -16.10 -17.18 -5.78
CA GLU A 303 -17.03 -18.32 -5.80
C GLU A 303 -17.01 -19.03 -7.18
N ARG A 304 -16.99 -18.27 -8.28
CA ARG A 304 -16.90 -18.82 -9.65
C ARG A 304 -15.53 -19.41 -9.96
N LEU A 305 -14.45 -18.76 -9.51
CA LEU A 305 -13.08 -19.24 -9.71
C LEU A 305 -12.88 -20.59 -9.02
N LEU A 306 -13.19 -20.69 -7.73
CA LEU A 306 -13.06 -21.92 -6.95
C LEU A 306 -13.98 -23.03 -7.49
N SER A 307 -15.23 -22.70 -7.84
CA SER A 307 -16.15 -23.67 -8.47
C SER A 307 -15.69 -24.18 -9.84
N SER A 308 -14.76 -23.50 -10.51
CA SER A 308 -14.19 -23.94 -11.79
C SER A 308 -13.01 -24.91 -11.64
N ILE A 309 -12.48 -25.06 -10.42
CA ILE A 309 -11.39 -25.96 -10.07
C ILE A 309 -12.02 -27.31 -9.65
N PRO A 310 -11.87 -28.40 -10.43
CA PRO A 310 -12.56 -29.66 -10.17
C PRO A 310 -12.32 -30.24 -8.77
N GLU A 311 -11.12 -30.03 -8.24
CA GLU A 311 -10.67 -30.46 -6.92
C GLU A 311 -11.48 -29.79 -5.79
N PHE A 312 -11.92 -28.54 -5.99
CA PHE A 312 -12.63 -27.74 -4.99
C PHE A 312 -14.16 -27.76 -5.17
N ALA A 313 -14.66 -28.26 -6.31
CA ALA A 313 -16.08 -28.33 -6.62
C ALA A 313 -16.90 -29.18 -5.62
N ALA A 314 -16.25 -30.04 -4.84
CA ALA A 314 -16.85 -30.84 -3.78
C ALA A 314 -16.96 -30.13 -2.42
N PHE A 315 -16.25 -29.02 -2.19
CA PHE A 315 -16.19 -28.33 -0.89
C PHE A 315 -17.47 -27.58 -0.50
N GLY A 316 -18.48 -27.58 -1.36
CA GLY A 316 -19.77 -26.96 -1.11
C GLY A 316 -19.78 -25.47 -1.45
N LYS A 317 -20.53 -24.69 -0.67
CA LYS A 317 -20.70 -23.25 -0.92
C LYS A 317 -19.61 -22.46 -0.20
N LEU A 318 -18.98 -21.52 -0.89
CA LEU A 318 -18.09 -20.54 -0.28
C LEU A 318 -18.86 -19.73 0.79
N PHE A 319 -18.32 -19.68 2.01
CA PHE A 319 -18.87 -18.89 3.10
C PHE A 319 -18.31 -17.47 3.09
N LYS A 320 -16.98 -17.33 3.02
CA LYS A 320 -16.28 -16.03 3.04
C LYS A 320 -14.92 -16.12 2.33
N SER A 321 -14.49 -15.01 1.71
CA SER A 321 -13.08 -14.77 1.37
C SER A 321 -12.53 -13.65 2.25
N SER A 322 -11.26 -13.73 2.66
CA SER A 322 -10.56 -12.61 3.29
C SER A 322 -10.24 -11.50 2.28
N SER A 323 -9.72 -10.36 2.76
CA SER A 323 -8.84 -9.52 1.95
C SER A 323 -7.53 -10.27 1.65
N PRO A 324 -6.79 -9.89 0.60
CA PRO A 324 -5.40 -10.32 0.46
C PRO A 324 -4.58 -9.98 1.71
N VAL A 325 -3.69 -10.88 2.07
CA VAL A 325 -2.62 -10.70 3.07
C VAL A 325 -1.32 -10.85 2.32
N GLU A 326 -0.49 -9.81 2.27
CA GLU A 326 0.84 -9.90 1.66
C GLU A 326 1.70 -10.87 2.49
N LEU A 327 2.47 -11.73 1.81
CA LEU A 327 3.41 -12.68 2.44
C LEU A 327 4.87 -12.38 2.07
N THR A 328 5.10 -11.25 1.39
CA THR A 328 6.40 -10.75 0.92
C THR A 328 6.37 -9.22 0.92
N GLU A 329 7.49 -8.58 1.24
CA GLU A 329 7.61 -7.13 1.11
C GLU A 329 7.49 -6.68 -0.36
N ALA A 330 7.07 -5.43 -0.59
CA ALA A 330 7.01 -4.86 -1.93
C ALA A 330 8.42 -4.69 -2.53
N GLU A 331 8.55 -4.87 -3.85
CA GLU A 331 9.84 -4.82 -4.59
C GLU A 331 10.83 -5.98 -4.29
N THR A 332 10.36 -7.08 -3.69
CA THR A 332 11.10 -8.36 -3.59
C THR A 332 11.09 -9.17 -4.89
N GLU A 333 11.91 -10.23 -4.95
CA GLU A 333 12.10 -11.13 -6.10
C GLU A 333 10.80 -11.78 -6.60
N TYR A 334 9.89 -12.10 -5.68
CA TYR A 334 8.61 -12.72 -5.97
C TYR A 334 7.53 -12.02 -5.13
N ALA A 335 6.63 -11.29 -5.77
CA ALA A 335 5.50 -10.68 -5.06
C ALA A 335 4.42 -11.74 -4.81
N VAL A 336 4.16 -12.07 -3.54
CA VAL A 336 3.16 -13.08 -3.14
C VAL A 336 2.20 -12.53 -2.08
N ASN A 337 0.90 -12.64 -2.35
CA ASN A 337 -0.14 -12.49 -1.33
C ASN A 337 -1.11 -13.65 -1.34
N VAL A 338 -1.77 -13.87 -0.22
CA VAL A 338 -2.71 -14.96 0.00
C VAL A 338 -4.12 -14.45 0.28
N VAL A 339 -5.12 -15.10 -0.30
CA VAL A 339 -6.53 -14.94 0.06
C VAL A 339 -7.02 -16.24 0.72
N LYS A 340 -7.58 -16.12 1.92
CA LYS A 340 -8.19 -17.24 2.66
C LYS A 340 -9.63 -17.40 2.22
N HIS A 341 -10.00 -18.60 1.75
CA HIS A 341 -11.36 -18.95 1.35
C HIS A 341 -11.94 -19.98 2.32
N ILE A 342 -13.00 -19.60 3.01
CA ILE A 342 -13.63 -20.38 4.07
C ILE A 342 -14.87 -21.09 3.52
N PHE A 343 -14.95 -22.40 3.77
CA PHE A 343 -16.12 -23.26 3.54
C PHE A 343 -16.53 -23.91 4.89
N ASP A 344 -17.68 -24.58 4.93
CA ASP A 344 -18.17 -25.20 6.17
C ASP A 344 -17.19 -26.26 6.74
N ASP A 345 -16.54 -27.03 5.87
CA ASP A 345 -15.63 -28.15 6.23
C ASP A 345 -14.18 -27.95 5.72
N HIS A 346 -13.92 -26.88 4.97
CA HIS A 346 -12.64 -26.70 4.26
C HIS A 346 -12.12 -25.26 4.34
N VAL A 347 -10.81 -25.09 4.21
CA VAL A 347 -10.16 -23.80 3.95
C VAL A 347 -9.25 -23.93 2.74
N VAL A 348 -9.31 -22.97 1.81
CA VAL A 348 -8.42 -22.91 0.65
C VAL A 348 -7.62 -21.61 0.71
N PHE A 349 -6.30 -21.73 0.67
CA PHE A 349 -5.38 -20.61 0.49
C PHE A 349 -5.14 -20.43 -1.01
N GLN A 350 -5.50 -19.26 -1.55
CA GLN A 350 -5.16 -18.83 -2.91
C GLN A 350 -3.95 -17.90 -2.82
N TYR A 351 -2.78 -18.39 -3.22
CA TYR A 351 -1.57 -17.60 -3.35
C TYR A 351 -1.54 -16.96 -4.74
N ASN A 352 -1.62 -15.63 -4.80
CA ASN A 352 -1.38 -14.87 -6.02
C ASN A 352 0.12 -14.56 -6.06
N CYS A 353 0.82 -15.09 -7.06
CA CYS A 353 2.27 -14.99 -7.19
C CYS A 353 2.62 -14.24 -8.47
N THR A 354 3.61 -13.35 -8.43
CA THR A 354 4.18 -12.68 -9.60
C THR A 354 5.70 -12.74 -9.52
N ASN A 355 6.36 -13.27 -10.57
CA ASN A 355 7.81 -13.19 -10.69
C ASN A 355 8.21 -11.76 -11.10
N THR A 356 9.08 -11.10 -10.33
CA THR A 356 9.55 -9.73 -10.60
C THR A 356 10.93 -9.69 -11.26
N ILE A 357 11.58 -10.85 -11.47
CA ILE A 357 12.90 -10.96 -12.11
C ILE A 357 12.74 -11.23 -13.62
N PRO A 358 13.17 -10.30 -14.51
CA PRO A 358 12.98 -10.44 -15.96
C PRO A 358 13.85 -11.51 -16.62
N GLU A 359 15.02 -11.81 -16.06
CA GLU A 359 15.93 -12.87 -16.54
C GLU A 359 15.49 -14.28 -16.10
N GLN A 360 14.31 -14.44 -15.48
CA GLN A 360 13.83 -15.71 -14.95
C GLN A 360 12.47 -16.12 -15.53
N LEU A 361 12.37 -17.42 -15.82
CA LEU A 361 11.11 -18.14 -15.98
C LEU A 361 11.01 -19.16 -14.86
N LEU A 362 9.97 -19.08 -14.03
CA LEU A 362 9.72 -20.12 -13.03
C LEU A 362 8.78 -21.18 -13.61
N GLU A 363 9.14 -22.45 -13.48
CA GLU A 363 8.29 -23.60 -13.81
C GLU A 363 7.94 -24.39 -12.54
N ARG A 364 6.83 -25.13 -12.59
CA ARG A 364 6.37 -26.01 -11.47
C ARG A 364 6.23 -25.28 -10.13
N VAL A 365 5.86 -24.01 -10.13
CA VAL A 365 5.75 -23.17 -8.92
C VAL A 365 4.64 -23.68 -8.01
N ASN A 366 5.00 -24.12 -6.81
CA ASN A 366 4.08 -24.63 -5.79
C ASN A 366 4.36 -23.93 -4.45
N VAL A 367 3.38 -23.94 -3.55
CA VAL A 367 3.59 -23.51 -2.15
C VAL A 367 3.53 -24.74 -1.26
N ILE A 368 4.59 -24.99 -0.51
CA ILE A 368 4.64 -25.95 0.59
C ILE A 368 4.18 -25.20 1.84
N VAL A 369 3.28 -25.80 2.60
CA VAL A 369 2.67 -25.18 3.78
C VAL A 369 2.88 -26.10 4.98
N ASP A 370 3.68 -25.65 5.94
CA ASP A 370 3.84 -26.33 7.22
C ASP A 370 2.68 -25.93 8.15
N ALA A 371 1.80 -26.90 8.44
CA ALA A 371 0.65 -26.77 9.31
C ALA A 371 0.89 -27.36 10.72
N SER A 372 2.15 -27.51 11.15
CA SER A 372 2.49 -28.08 12.47
C SER A 372 2.02 -27.25 13.66
N GLU A 373 1.81 -25.94 13.49
CA GLU A 373 1.14 -25.04 14.45
C GLU A 373 -0.37 -24.90 14.19
N ALA A 374 -0.97 -25.86 13.47
CA ALA A 374 -2.38 -25.86 13.06
C ALA A 374 -2.99 -27.29 13.08
N GLU A 375 -2.91 -27.98 14.23
CA GLU A 375 -3.26 -29.41 14.40
C GLU A 375 -4.67 -29.82 13.91
N GLU A 376 -5.62 -28.89 13.83
CA GLU A 376 -7.00 -29.15 13.36
C GLU A 376 -7.15 -29.17 11.83
N PHE A 377 -6.09 -28.86 11.08
CA PHE A 377 -6.09 -28.78 9.62
C PHE A 377 -5.33 -29.96 8.99
N SER A 378 -5.96 -30.63 8.03
CA SER A 378 -5.32 -31.68 7.22
C SER A 378 -5.22 -31.24 5.77
N GLU A 379 -4.01 -31.16 5.20
CA GLU A 379 -3.85 -30.88 3.77
C GLU A 379 -4.54 -31.98 2.94
N LEU A 380 -5.35 -31.57 1.96
CA LEU A 380 -6.04 -32.46 1.03
C LEU A 380 -5.39 -32.47 -0.35
N THR A 381 -5.09 -31.29 -0.88
CA THR A 381 -4.55 -31.12 -2.23
C THR A 381 -3.97 -29.72 -2.40
N SER A 382 -2.91 -29.65 -3.19
CA SER A 382 -2.37 -28.41 -3.73
C SER A 382 -2.54 -28.37 -5.26
N LYS A 383 -2.53 -27.15 -5.81
CA LYS A 383 -2.56 -26.88 -7.25
C LYS A 383 -1.45 -25.90 -7.57
N ALA A 384 -0.36 -26.44 -8.08
CA ALA A 384 0.79 -25.70 -8.57
C ALA A 384 0.49 -24.95 -9.88
N LEU A 385 1.31 -23.93 -10.15
CA LEU A 385 1.43 -23.26 -11.43
C LEU A 385 2.44 -24.00 -12.30
N ASN A 386 2.05 -24.33 -13.54
CA ASN A 386 2.98 -24.96 -14.48
C ASN A 386 4.13 -24.02 -14.87
N SER A 387 3.85 -22.73 -14.99
CA SER A 387 4.79 -21.68 -15.40
C SER A 387 4.34 -20.32 -14.85
N LEU A 388 5.30 -19.51 -14.43
CA LEU A 388 5.14 -18.13 -13.97
C LEU A 388 6.22 -17.26 -14.64
N PRO A 389 5.93 -16.68 -15.83
CA PRO A 389 6.82 -15.73 -16.48
C PRO A 389 6.97 -14.42 -15.70
N TYR A 390 8.00 -13.64 -16.04
CA TYR A 390 8.16 -12.27 -15.57
C TYR A 390 6.89 -11.41 -15.74
N ASP A 391 6.59 -10.60 -14.73
CA ASP A 391 5.48 -9.62 -14.65
C ASP A 391 4.10 -10.19 -15.03
N SER A 392 3.93 -11.51 -14.89
CA SER A 392 2.74 -12.25 -15.28
C SER A 392 2.10 -12.90 -14.05
N PRO A 393 1.00 -12.36 -13.49
CA PRO A 393 0.39 -12.90 -12.28
C PRO A 393 -0.16 -14.32 -12.47
N GLY A 394 0.24 -15.23 -11.58
CA GLY A 394 -0.26 -16.59 -11.45
C GLY A 394 -1.00 -16.82 -10.13
N GLN A 395 -1.71 -17.95 -10.04
CA GLN A 395 -2.42 -18.38 -8.85
C GLN A 395 -2.12 -19.84 -8.51
N ALA A 396 -1.47 -20.08 -7.38
CA ALA A 396 -1.31 -21.39 -6.77
C ALA A 396 -2.34 -21.55 -5.63
N PHE A 397 -2.71 -22.79 -5.31
CA PHE A 397 -3.71 -23.06 -4.27
C PHE A 397 -3.28 -24.22 -3.36
N VAL A 398 -3.59 -24.14 -2.08
CA VAL A 398 -3.47 -25.25 -1.12
C VAL A 398 -4.77 -25.34 -0.32
N ALA A 399 -5.32 -26.56 -0.20
CA ALA A 399 -6.61 -26.80 0.44
C ALA A 399 -6.50 -27.76 1.62
N PHE A 400 -7.18 -27.40 2.71
CA PHE A 400 -7.21 -28.14 3.97
C PHE A 400 -8.64 -28.54 4.34
N GLU A 401 -8.79 -29.75 4.88
CA GLU A 401 -9.97 -30.18 5.65
C GLU A 401 -9.84 -29.66 7.08
N LYS A 402 -10.97 -29.29 7.69
CA LYS A 402 -11.09 -28.88 9.10
C LYS A 402 -12.40 -29.42 9.70
N PRO A 403 -12.61 -29.38 11.03
CA PRO A 403 -13.89 -29.75 11.65
C PRO A 403 -15.09 -28.99 11.05
N ALA A 404 -16.15 -29.74 10.72
CA ALA A 404 -17.35 -29.24 10.07
C ALA A 404 -18.11 -28.19 10.92
N GLY A 405 -18.40 -27.02 10.36
CA GLY A 405 -19.22 -25.98 11.00
C GLY A 405 -18.62 -25.28 12.22
N VAL A 406 -17.38 -25.63 12.63
CA VAL A 406 -16.66 -25.02 13.74
C VAL A 406 -15.43 -24.24 13.21
N PRO A 407 -15.08 -23.08 13.77
CA PRO A 407 -13.80 -22.42 13.52
C PRO A 407 -12.63 -23.31 13.97
N ALA A 408 -11.71 -23.58 13.05
CA ALA A 408 -10.37 -24.06 13.40
C ALA A 408 -9.39 -22.88 13.29
N VAL A 409 -8.45 -22.75 14.22
CA VAL A 409 -7.43 -21.68 14.21
C VAL A 409 -6.03 -22.28 14.19
N GLY A 410 -5.07 -21.56 13.61
CA GLY A 410 -3.72 -22.08 13.47
C GLY A 410 -2.80 -21.17 12.67
N LYS A 411 -1.51 -21.42 12.83
CA LYS A 411 -0.43 -20.71 12.14
C LYS A 411 0.24 -21.65 11.13
N PHE A 412 0.56 -21.09 9.97
CA PHE A 412 1.02 -21.82 8.80
C PHE A 412 2.29 -21.15 8.25
N SER A 413 3.41 -21.85 8.22
CA SER A 413 4.64 -21.36 7.57
C SER A 413 4.63 -21.74 6.10
N ASN A 414 4.96 -20.79 5.22
CA ASN A 414 4.76 -20.94 3.78
C ASN A 414 6.11 -20.86 3.04
N THR A 415 6.38 -21.81 2.15
CA THR A 415 7.61 -21.82 1.33
C THR A 415 7.23 -21.99 -0.14
N LEU A 416 7.56 -21.01 -0.96
CA LEU A 416 7.41 -21.09 -2.41
C LEU A 416 8.52 -22.01 -2.95
N THR A 417 8.17 -22.96 -3.81
CA THR A 417 9.12 -23.93 -4.40
C THR A 417 8.91 -23.97 -5.90
N PHE A 418 9.99 -23.97 -6.68
CA PHE A 418 9.92 -23.84 -8.13
C PHE A 418 11.18 -24.36 -8.81
N VAL A 419 11.13 -24.40 -10.14
CA VAL A 419 12.32 -24.56 -10.98
C VAL A 419 12.58 -23.26 -11.71
N VAL A 420 13.69 -22.61 -11.40
CA VAL A 420 14.14 -21.41 -12.11
C VAL A 420 14.88 -21.81 -13.39
N LYS A 421 14.52 -21.16 -14.49
CA LYS A 421 15.23 -21.18 -15.76
C LYS A 421 15.71 -19.78 -16.09
N GLU A 422 16.95 -19.65 -16.51
CA GLU A 422 17.47 -18.38 -17.04
C GLU A 422 16.82 -18.11 -18.40
N VAL A 423 16.51 -16.83 -18.66
CA VAL A 423 15.95 -16.34 -19.91
C VAL A 423 16.98 -15.45 -20.59
N ASP A 424 17.38 -15.79 -21.82
CA ASP A 424 18.32 -14.98 -22.60
C ASP A 424 17.68 -13.61 -22.93
N PRO A 425 18.20 -12.48 -22.42
CA PRO A 425 17.57 -11.17 -22.62
C PRO A 425 17.55 -10.70 -24.09
N SER A 426 18.33 -11.34 -24.96
CA SER A 426 18.44 -10.99 -26.38
C SER A 426 17.47 -11.77 -27.29
N THR A 427 17.00 -12.94 -26.85
CA THR A 427 16.07 -13.80 -27.61
C THR A 427 14.70 -13.92 -26.94
N GLY A 428 14.62 -13.76 -25.62
CA GLY A 428 13.43 -14.06 -24.81
C GLY A 428 13.16 -15.57 -24.66
N GLU A 429 14.10 -16.42 -25.06
CA GLU A 429 14.00 -17.88 -24.91
C GLU A 429 14.57 -18.31 -23.55
N ALA A 430 13.83 -19.15 -22.83
CA ALA A 430 14.29 -19.76 -21.58
C ALA A 430 15.16 -20.99 -21.87
N GLU A 431 16.17 -21.26 -21.05
CA GLU A 431 16.99 -22.47 -21.17
C GLU A 431 16.16 -23.76 -20.94
N ASP A 432 16.55 -24.85 -21.63
CA ASP A 432 15.87 -26.15 -21.51
C ASP A 432 16.04 -26.76 -20.11
N ASP A 433 17.24 -26.61 -19.54
CA ASP A 433 17.61 -27.05 -18.19
C ASP A 433 17.28 -25.95 -17.15
N GLY A 434 16.92 -26.36 -15.93
CA GLY A 434 16.59 -25.42 -14.84
C GLY A 434 16.94 -25.99 -13.47
N VAL A 435 17.05 -25.10 -12.48
CA VAL A 435 17.50 -25.43 -11.11
C VAL A 435 16.30 -25.42 -10.16
N GLU A 436 16.18 -26.43 -9.31
CA GLU A 436 15.19 -26.44 -8.21
C GLU A 436 15.63 -25.49 -7.10
N ASP A 437 14.73 -24.58 -6.70
CA ASP A 437 14.98 -23.54 -5.72
C ASP A 437 13.75 -23.28 -4.82
N GLU A 438 13.97 -22.64 -3.67
CA GLU A 438 12.95 -22.36 -2.66
C GLU A 438 13.05 -20.94 -2.11
N TYR A 439 11.90 -20.30 -1.86
CA TYR A 439 11.82 -18.95 -1.32
C TYR A 439 10.87 -18.92 -0.12
N GLN A 440 11.38 -18.49 1.03
CA GLN A 440 10.61 -18.43 2.26
C GLN A 440 9.65 -17.23 2.25
N LEU A 441 8.38 -17.48 2.53
CA LEU A 441 7.34 -16.46 2.66
C LEU A 441 7.04 -16.22 4.15
N GLU A 442 6.32 -15.13 4.45
CA GLU A 442 5.82 -14.87 5.80
C GLU A 442 4.81 -15.94 6.27
N ASP A 443 4.65 -16.03 7.59
CA ASP A 443 3.68 -16.90 8.23
C ASP A 443 2.24 -16.38 8.02
N LEU A 444 1.30 -17.30 7.77
CA LEU A 444 -0.12 -17.03 7.64
C LEU A 444 -0.87 -17.53 8.86
N GLU A 445 -1.80 -16.75 9.38
CA GLU A 445 -2.71 -17.17 10.45
C GLU A 445 -4.15 -17.30 9.95
N VAL A 446 -4.83 -18.37 10.37
CA VAL A 446 -6.30 -18.50 10.30
C VAL A 446 -6.85 -18.25 11.70
N VAL A 447 -7.73 -17.25 11.82
CA VAL A 447 -8.23 -16.73 13.10
C VAL A 447 -9.74 -16.81 13.19
N ALA A 448 -10.29 -16.76 14.40
CA ALA A 448 -11.75 -16.83 14.63
C ALA A 448 -12.55 -15.81 13.78
N ALA A 449 -12.01 -14.61 13.61
CA ALA A 449 -12.60 -13.56 12.77
C ALA A 449 -12.75 -13.94 11.29
N ASP A 450 -11.98 -14.90 10.75
CA ASP A 450 -12.16 -15.40 9.38
C ASP A 450 -13.52 -16.08 9.20
N TYR A 451 -14.06 -16.71 10.24
CA TYR A 451 -15.34 -17.41 10.27
C TYR A 451 -16.55 -16.51 10.59
N MET A 452 -16.35 -15.18 10.67
CA MET A 452 -17.40 -14.19 10.88
C MET A 452 -17.61 -13.30 9.65
N VAL A 453 -18.86 -13.17 9.20
CA VAL A 453 -19.26 -12.19 8.18
C VAL A 453 -19.86 -10.96 8.86
N LYS A 454 -19.29 -9.78 8.57
CA LYS A 454 -19.76 -8.47 9.04
C LYS A 454 -21.12 -8.15 8.39
N VAL A 455 -22.16 -7.96 9.21
CA VAL A 455 -23.52 -7.63 8.74
C VAL A 455 -24.01 -6.36 9.43
N SER A 456 -24.47 -5.37 8.65
CA SER A 456 -25.04 -4.13 9.18
C SER A 456 -26.50 -4.29 9.58
N VAL A 457 -26.82 -3.99 10.84
CA VAL A 457 -28.19 -3.95 11.36
C VAL A 457 -28.65 -2.49 11.50
N SER A 458 -29.84 -2.16 10.97
CA SER A 458 -30.36 -0.78 10.91
C SER A 458 -31.13 -0.33 12.16
N ASN A 459 -31.52 -1.28 13.01
CA ASN A 459 -32.08 -1.04 14.34
C ASN A 459 -31.70 -2.25 15.20
N PHE A 460 -30.63 -2.11 15.98
CA PHE A 460 -30.06 -3.17 16.80
C PHE A 460 -31.07 -3.68 17.83
N ARG A 461 -31.80 -2.75 18.46
CA ARG A 461 -32.81 -3.10 19.47
C ARG A 461 -33.88 -4.05 18.93
N ASN A 462 -34.45 -3.74 17.76
CA ASN A 462 -35.46 -4.60 17.14
C ASN A 462 -34.88 -5.98 16.77
N ALA A 463 -33.61 -6.03 16.33
CA ALA A 463 -32.96 -7.30 16.00
C ALA A 463 -32.70 -8.15 17.26
N TRP A 464 -32.20 -7.53 18.34
CA TRP A 464 -32.01 -8.13 19.67
C TRP A 464 -33.32 -8.66 20.26
N GLU A 465 -34.39 -7.85 20.27
CA GLU A 465 -35.73 -8.24 20.74
C GLU A 465 -36.42 -9.26 19.83
N SER A 466 -35.93 -9.48 18.60
CA SER A 466 -36.45 -10.51 17.69
C SER A 466 -35.77 -11.88 17.83
N MET A 467 -34.62 -11.93 18.50
CA MET A 467 -33.97 -13.18 18.92
C MET A 467 -34.58 -13.67 20.24
N ASN A 468 -34.60 -14.99 20.43
CA ASN A 468 -35.09 -15.62 21.64
C ASN A 468 -34.30 -15.15 22.87
N GLU A 469 -35.00 -14.90 23.99
CA GLU A 469 -34.39 -14.48 25.25
C GLU A 469 -33.85 -15.67 26.06
N GLU A 470 -34.36 -16.88 25.82
CA GLU A 470 -33.85 -18.11 26.45
C GLU A 470 -32.46 -18.52 25.89
N ASP A 471 -32.08 -17.99 24.72
CA ASP A 471 -30.79 -18.23 24.05
C ASP A 471 -29.79 -17.07 24.28
N GLU A 472 -30.01 -16.21 25.28
CA GLU A 472 -29.04 -15.17 25.71
C GLU A 472 -27.99 -15.77 26.66
N HIS A 473 -26.76 -15.97 26.16
CA HIS A 473 -25.61 -16.29 27.01
C HIS A 473 -24.98 -14.99 27.53
N VAL A 474 -24.55 -14.96 28.81
CA VAL A 474 -23.99 -13.77 29.45
C VAL A 474 -22.86 -14.15 30.41
N ASP A 475 -21.69 -13.55 30.25
CA ASP A 475 -20.53 -13.75 31.12
C ASP A 475 -19.67 -12.47 31.27
N GLU A 476 -18.73 -12.46 32.21
CA GLU A 476 -17.89 -11.30 32.57
C GLU A 476 -16.39 -11.62 32.49
N TYR A 477 -15.69 -10.90 31.61
CA TYR A 477 -14.28 -11.09 31.28
C TYR A 477 -13.41 -9.93 31.78
N GLY A 478 -12.24 -10.24 32.34
CA GLY A 478 -11.21 -9.26 32.64
C GLY A 478 -10.25 -9.09 31.48
N LEU A 479 -10.27 -7.93 30.81
CA LEU A 479 -9.40 -7.62 29.66
C LEU A 479 -8.02 -7.05 30.07
N GLY A 480 -7.72 -7.09 31.38
CA GLY A 480 -6.49 -6.58 31.97
C GLY A 480 -6.39 -5.05 31.97
N GLN A 481 -5.16 -4.56 32.10
CA GLN A 481 -4.87 -3.12 31.98
C GLN A 481 -4.72 -2.74 30.50
N ARG A 482 -5.30 -1.60 30.13
CA ARG A 482 -5.29 -0.98 28.80
C ARG A 482 -5.23 0.53 28.95
N GLU A 483 -4.86 1.26 27.89
CA GLU A 483 -4.78 2.72 27.97
C GLU A 483 -6.17 3.39 27.94
N SER A 484 -7.13 2.79 27.23
CA SER A 484 -8.49 3.31 27.09
C SER A 484 -9.55 2.22 26.81
N LEU A 485 -10.82 2.54 27.08
CA LEU A 485 -11.96 1.71 26.64
C LEU A 485 -12.01 1.52 25.10
N GLY A 486 -11.56 2.51 24.31
CA GLY A 486 -11.58 2.44 22.85
C GLY A 486 -10.61 1.38 22.30
N GLU A 487 -9.46 1.22 22.94
CA GLU A 487 -8.48 0.17 22.63
C GLU A 487 -9.07 -1.23 22.87
N ALA A 488 -9.68 -1.46 24.03
CA ALA A 488 -10.33 -2.73 24.37
C ALA A 488 -11.52 -3.04 23.44
N ILE A 489 -12.33 -2.04 23.11
CA ILE A 489 -13.45 -2.19 22.17
C ILE A 489 -12.95 -2.53 20.77
N LYS A 490 -11.88 -1.87 20.29
CA LYS A 490 -11.26 -2.22 19.00
C LYS A 490 -10.75 -3.68 19.02
N ALA A 491 -10.01 -4.07 20.06
CA ALA A 491 -9.49 -5.44 20.18
C ALA A 491 -10.61 -6.49 20.13
N VAL A 492 -11.75 -6.27 20.82
CA VAL A 492 -12.90 -7.18 20.77
C VAL A 492 -13.61 -7.17 19.40
N ILE A 493 -13.70 -6.03 18.73
CA ILE A 493 -14.24 -5.93 17.35
C ILE A 493 -13.38 -6.74 16.37
N ASP A 494 -12.05 -6.61 16.47
CA ASP A 494 -11.11 -7.26 15.58
C ASP A 494 -11.02 -8.77 15.86
N LEU A 495 -10.96 -9.18 17.13
CA LEU A 495 -11.00 -10.59 17.57
C LEU A 495 -12.27 -11.32 17.09
N LEU A 496 -13.44 -10.72 17.29
CA LEU A 496 -14.72 -11.32 16.88
C LEU A 496 -15.00 -11.18 15.38
N GLY A 497 -14.31 -10.30 14.67
CA GLY A 497 -14.56 -10.02 13.26
C GLY A 497 -15.95 -9.46 12.93
N MET A 498 -16.69 -8.93 13.91
CA MET A 498 -18.10 -8.51 13.76
C MET A 498 -18.26 -7.07 13.28
N GLN A 499 -19.47 -6.70 12.86
CA GLN A 499 -19.81 -5.34 12.45
C GLN A 499 -20.29 -4.52 13.66
N PRO A 500 -19.60 -3.43 14.06
CA PRO A 500 -20.15 -2.50 15.03
C PRO A 500 -21.39 -1.78 14.48
N CYS A 501 -22.36 -1.56 15.36
CA CYS A 501 -23.67 -1.03 15.06
C CYS A 501 -23.88 0.35 15.70
N GLU A 502 -24.70 1.18 15.06
CA GLU A 502 -25.23 2.45 15.60
C GLU A 502 -24.15 3.46 16.07
N GLY A 503 -22.90 3.35 15.57
CA GLY A 503 -21.77 4.20 15.95
C GLY A 503 -21.14 3.85 17.29
N THR A 504 -21.48 2.69 17.87
CA THR A 504 -21.04 2.28 19.21
C THR A 504 -19.58 1.84 19.30
N GLU A 505 -18.87 1.78 18.18
CA GLU A 505 -17.40 1.75 18.11
C GLU A 505 -16.75 3.08 18.56
N THR A 506 -17.49 4.20 18.50
CA THR A 506 -16.97 5.52 18.91
C THR A 506 -17.13 5.74 20.41
N VAL A 507 -16.02 5.71 21.14
CA VAL A 507 -16.00 5.87 22.61
C VAL A 507 -15.71 7.31 23.03
N PRO A 508 -16.50 7.93 23.93
CA PRO A 508 -16.19 9.23 24.50
C PRO A 508 -14.89 9.20 25.33
N SER A 509 -14.00 10.18 25.14
CA SER A 509 -12.64 10.18 25.71
C SER A 509 -12.54 10.07 27.25
N ASN A 510 -13.59 10.45 27.98
CA ASN A 510 -13.66 10.38 29.44
C ASN A 510 -14.64 9.30 29.95
N ALA A 511 -15.07 8.37 29.11
CA ALA A 511 -15.97 7.28 29.49
C ALA A 511 -15.29 6.31 30.46
N ARG A 512 -15.93 6.05 31.62
CA ARG A 512 -15.58 4.93 32.52
C ARG A 512 -16.41 3.67 32.25
N SER A 513 -17.44 3.79 31.42
CA SER A 513 -18.25 2.67 30.96
C SER A 513 -18.76 2.97 29.57
N HIS A 514 -18.80 1.96 28.71
CA HIS A 514 -19.32 2.08 27.34
C HIS A 514 -20.04 0.79 26.93
N THR A 515 -20.92 0.85 25.95
CA THR A 515 -21.56 -0.36 25.38
C THR A 515 -21.29 -0.38 23.89
N CYS A 516 -20.63 -1.44 23.42
CA CYS A 516 -20.46 -1.74 22.01
C CYS A 516 -21.51 -2.77 21.59
N LEU A 517 -22.11 -2.53 20.42
CA LEU A 517 -23.17 -3.34 19.84
C LEU A 517 -22.64 -3.93 18.54
N LEU A 518 -22.53 -5.25 18.45
CA LEU A 518 -21.95 -5.95 17.31
C LEU A 518 -22.98 -6.89 16.65
N SER A 519 -22.93 -7.05 15.34
CA SER A 519 -23.71 -8.06 14.62
C SER A 519 -22.91 -8.73 13.51
N GLY A 520 -23.25 -9.97 13.23
CA GLY A 520 -22.60 -10.76 12.20
C GLY A 520 -23.35 -12.05 11.88
N VAL A 521 -22.78 -12.80 10.95
CA VAL A 521 -23.20 -14.15 10.61
C VAL A 521 -21.99 -15.06 10.77
N TYR A 522 -22.13 -16.06 11.63
CA TYR A 522 -21.13 -17.08 11.90
C TYR A 522 -21.16 -18.16 10.80
N ILE A 523 -20.11 -18.97 10.73
CA ILE A 523 -20.06 -20.17 9.87
C ILE A 523 -21.27 -21.08 10.13
N GLY A 524 -21.74 -21.80 9.10
CA GLY A 524 -23.08 -22.41 9.10
C GLY A 524 -24.25 -21.43 8.83
N ASN A 525 -23.97 -20.15 8.60
CA ASN A 525 -24.94 -19.07 8.32
C ASN A 525 -25.83 -18.68 9.52
N VAL A 526 -25.39 -18.94 10.75
CA VAL A 526 -26.12 -18.59 11.99
C VAL A 526 -25.98 -17.10 12.27
N LYS A 527 -27.08 -16.36 12.44
CA LYS A 527 -27.02 -14.95 12.85
C LYS A 527 -26.62 -14.84 14.31
N VAL A 528 -25.72 -13.90 14.60
CA VAL A 528 -25.24 -13.60 15.96
C VAL A 528 -25.30 -12.10 16.20
N ILE A 529 -25.77 -11.71 17.37
CA ILE A 529 -25.81 -10.33 17.84
C ILE A 529 -25.22 -10.29 19.25
N VAL A 530 -24.33 -9.31 19.50
CA VAL A 530 -23.57 -9.17 20.74
C VAL A 530 -23.75 -7.78 21.32
N ARG A 531 -23.96 -7.71 22.63
CA ARG A 531 -23.97 -6.49 23.44
C ARG A 531 -22.83 -6.60 24.46
N ALA A 532 -21.70 -5.96 24.16
CA ALA A 532 -20.53 -5.93 25.02
C ALA A 532 -20.54 -4.65 25.86
N GLN A 533 -20.63 -4.78 27.18
CA GLN A 533 -20.64 -3.68 28.14
C GLN A 533 -19.31 -3.61 28.86
N PHE A 534 -18.55 -2.54 28.62
CA PHE A 534 -17.22 -2.34 29.19
C PHE A 534 -17.29 -1.41 30.39
N GLY A 535 -16.49 -1.69 31.42
CA GLY A 535 -16.24 -0.82 32.56
C GLY A 535 -14.75 -0.71 32.84
N MET A 536 -14.27 0.50 33.14
CA MET A 536 -12.88 0.77 33.50
C MET A 536 -12.80 1.33 34.92
N ASP A 537 -11.94 0.74 35.75
CA ASP A 537 -11.75 1.15 37.14
C ASP A 537 -10.78 2.36 37.28
N SER A 538 -10.42 2.72 38.52
CA SER A 538 -9.41 3.77 38.79
C SER A 538 -7.97 3.38 38.45
N SER A 539 -7.69 2.09 38.30
CA SER A 539 -6.38 1.48 38.03
C SER A 539 -6.13 1.23 36.54
N LYS A 540 -7.10 1.60 35.67
CA LYS A 540 -7.17 1.27 34.24
C LYS A 540 -7.36 -0.23 33.93
N GLU A 541 -7.83 -1.02 34.89
CA GLU A 541 -8.30 -2.37 34.61
C GLU A 541 -9.67 -2.29 33.93
N ILE A 542 -9.82 -3.03 32.82
CA ILE A 542 -11.06 -3.10 32.06
C ILE A 542 -11.71 -4.46 32.27
N ALA A 543 -12.99 -4.42 32.66
CA ALA A 543 -13.88 -5.58 32.63
C ALA A 543 -14.90 -5.41 31.49
N MET A 544 -15.27 -6.51 30.85
CA MET A 544 -16.31 -6.58 29.84
C MET A 544 -17.36 -7.61 30.24
N LYS A 545 -18.61 -7.18 30.36
CA LYS A 545 -19.77 -8.06 30.38
C LYS A 545 -20.22 -8.31 28.94
N LEU A 546 -20.04 -9.53 28.46
CA LEU A 546 -20.46 -9.97 27.14
C LEU A 546 -21.86 -10.57 27.25
N ALA A 547 -22.80 -10.12 26.44
CA ALA A 547 -24.07 -10.80 26.23
C ALA A 547 -24.23 -11.14 24.75
N VAL A 548 -24.48 -12.42 24.44
CA VAL A 548 -24.57 -12.96 23.08
C VAL A 548 -25.95 -13.56 22.88
N ARG A 549 -26.61 -13.25 21.77
CA ARG A 549 -27.78 -13.97 21.26
C ARG A 549 -27.47 -14.49 19.86
N ALA A 550 -27.85 -15.73 19.60
CA ALA A 550 -27.69 -16.39 18.32
C ALA A 550 -28.95 -17.18 17.95
N GLU A 551 -29.07 -17.61 16.68
CA GLU A 551 -30.15 -18.52 16.25
C GLU A 551 -29.89 -19.99 16.66
N ASP A 552 -28.70 -20.29 17.20
CA ASP A 552 -28.31 -21.56 17.81
C ASP A 552 -27.49 -21.29 19.08
N ALA A 553 -27.84 -21.94 20.19
CA ALA A 553 -27.19 -21.75 21.49
C ALA A 553 -25.70 -22.16 21.48
N SER A 554 -25.31 -23.18 20.71
CA SER A 554 -23.90 -23.59 20.65
C SER A 554 -23.01 -22.54 19.99
N VAL A 555 -23.58 -21.69 19.12
CA VAL A 555 -22.85 -20.56 18.53
C VAL A 555 -22.68 -19.43 19.56
N ALA A 556 -23.64 -19.23 20.47
CA ALA A 556 -23.44 -18.28 21.57
C ALA A 556 -22.28 -18.73 22.48
N GLU A 557 -22.23 -20.01 22.85
CA GLU A 557 -21.11 -20.60 23.60
C GLU A 557 -19.78 -20.44 22.85
N ALA A 558 -19.73 -20.74 21.55
CA ALA A 558 -18.50 -20.61 20.77
C ALA A 558 -17.97 -19.15 20.66
N ILE A 559 -18.84 -18.14 20.69
CA ILE A 559 -18.42 -16.73 20.77
C ILE A 559 -17.81 -16.40 22.14
N HIS A 560 -18.37 -16.96 23.21
CA HIS A 560 -17.81 -16.86 24.55
C HIS A 560 -16.44 -17.56 24.65
N ASP A 561 -16.26 -18.72 24.01
CA ASP A 561 -14.97 -19.41 23.93
C ASP A 561 -13.92 -18.62 23.12
N ILE A 562 -14.30 -17.96 22.03
CA ILE A 562 -13.39 -17.07 21.27
C ILE A 562 -12.87 -15.93 22.15
N VAL A 563 -13.73 -15.35 23.00
CA VAL A 563 -13.37 -14.27 23.93
C VAL A 563 -12.59 -14.77 25.15
N ALA A 564 -12.77 -16.04 25.55
CA ALA A 564 -12.05 -16.64 26.65
C ALA A 564 -10.59 -17.00 26.30
N ASN A 565 -10.32 -17.29 25.02
CA ASN A 565 -9.03 -17.82 24.56
C ASN A 565 -8.20 -16.83 23.70
N GLY A 566 -8.74 -15.66 23.34
CA GLY A 566 -8.06 -14.59 22.58
C GLY A 566 -7.78 -13.33 23.38
#